data_AF-A0A0C3L9V3-F1
#
_entry.id   AF-A0A0C3L9V3-F1
#
_cell.length_a   1.000
_cell.length_b   1.000
_cell.length_c   1.000
_cell.angle_alpha   90.00
_cell.angle_beta   90.00
_cell.angle_gamma   90.00
#
_symmetry.space_group_name_H-M   'P 1'
#
loop_
_entity.id
_entity.type
_entity.pdbx_description
1 polymer ?
#
loop_
_entity_poly.entity_id
_entity_poly.type
_entity_poly.pdbx_seq_one_letter_code
_entity_poly.pdbx_strand_id
1 'polypeptide(L)'
;MLLECIKAVDRDVRQGQETVRRARWLWEYINAAPPQLREIPFDVIRGLRFVPRHTERHPSDSDFDVYTRDLPDIVSLDEVCAPNREAVAWIPRARFAASPTAHLTAVYPSIGEPSPADVVRHLVLLVHHVAPKHRQSSILLSNIRSVYEWMENNRHSVKALLKPFAKVPVWLNIVSDMDDWAWRAADELVFDLTFDVGGRFVAQKFLLPYKLLLVDAGAHEFIVASPPPPQTLETKTPHPVVIHSGWNELRKSGQLLDICFKVEGQEIPAHRGMLAAVVPHFKAAFTGSFRESIISTDDAELPVYRLPEDEAASAFAVHSVVDYVYTGDFIRPKFSNIDEATAALNDLLDLMDLSNVWDLPELSNQAVNAIFELRLIRFDNCDDVLARAQACQMKVLIDVCRKTKDQNQWSNVVSIPGMPFMPF
;
A
#
# COMPACT_ATOMS: atom_id res chain seq x y z
N MET A 1 0.35 37.76 47.03
CA MET A 1 -0.51 37.11 48.06
C MET A 1 -0.73 35.63 47.74
N LEU A 2 -1.22 35.25 46.56
CA LEU A 2 -1.47 33.85 46.17
C LEU A 2 -0.24 32.93 46.33
N LEU A 3 0.95 33.38 45.89
CA LEU A 3 2.19 32.62 46.05
C LEU A 3 2.52 32.31 47.52
N GLU A 4 2.25 33.24 48.44
CA GLU A 4 2.48 33.02 49.87
C GLU A 4 1.49 32.01 50.46
N CYS A 5 0.25 31.98 49.97
CA CYS A 5 -0.72 30.93 50.33
C CYS A 5 -0.24 29.55 49.86
N ILE A 6 0.31 29.44 48.65
CA ILE A 6 0.88 28.19 48.12
C ILE A 6 2.06 27.73 48.99
N LYS A 7 3.00 28.63 49.30
CA LYS A 7 4.14 28.33 50.17
C LYS A 7 3.73 27.96 51.60
N ALA A 8 2.67 28.56 52.12
CA ALA A 8 2.15 28.22 53.46
C ALA A 8 1.58 26.80 53.49
N VAL A 9 0.81 26.39 52.46
CA VAL A 9 0.33 25.01 52.35
C VAL A 9 1.49 24.03 52.22
N ASP A 10 2.47 24.27 51.34
CA ASP A 10 3.64 23.39 51.20
C ASP A 10 4.42 23.23 52.51
N ARG A 11 4.65 24.33 53.24
CA ARG A 11 5.35 24.30 54.53
C ARG A 11 4.61 23.44 55.55
N ASP A 12 3.31 23.64 55.69
CA ASP A 12 2.50 22.93 56.69
C ASP A 12 2.37 21.44 56.33
N VAL A 13 2.26 21.10 55.05
CA VAL A 13 2.31 19.70 54.55
C VAL A 13 3.63 19.04 54.94
N ARG A 14 4.76 19.72 54.72
CA ARG A 14 6.09 19.20 55.07
C ARG A 14 6.32 19.06 56.58
N GLN A 15 5.57 19.81 57.38
CA GLN A 15 5.56 19.71 58.83
C GLN A 15 4.57 18.66 59.36
N GLY A 16 3.87 17.93 58.47
CA GLY A 16 2.94 16.87 58.85
C GLY A 16 1.58 17.37 59.37
N GLN A 17 1.21 18.62 59.08
CA GLN A 17 -0.08 19.17 59.48
C GLN A 17 -1.21 18.72 58.54
N GLU A 18 -2.41 18.49 59.10
CA GLU A 18 -3.60 18.15 58.31
C GLU A 18 -4.08 19.36 57.52
N THR A 19 -3.75 19.38 56.22
CA THR A 19 -4.00 20.55 55.35
C THR A 19 -4.86 20.23 54.14
N VAL A 20 -5.45 19.03 54.06
CA VAL A 20 -6.18 18.54 52.87
C VAL A 20 -7.33 19.48 52.49
N ARG A 21 -8.11 19.96 53.47
CA ARG A 21 -9.21 20.91 53.21
C ARG A 21 -8.72 22.24 52.64
N ARG A 22 -7.60 22.76 53.17
CA ARG A 22 -7.00 24.02 52.68
C ARG A 22 -6.40 23.84 51.29
N ALA A 23 -5.70 22.73 51.05
CA ALA A 23 -5.15 22.39 49.74
C ALA A 23 -6.26 22.23 48.70
N ARG A 24 -7.40 21.62 49.06
CA ARG A 24 -8.58 21.51 48.18
C ARG A 24 -9.13 22.87 47.78
N TRP A 25 -9.39 23.73 48.76
CA TRP A 25 -9.88 25.08 48.48
C TRP A 25 -8.88 25.89 47.63
N LEU A 26 -7.58 25.79 47.96
CA LEU A 26 -6.53 26.50 47.22
C LEU A 26 -6.42 25.99 45.78
N TRP A 27 -6.50 24.67 45.58
CA TRP A 27 -6.50 24.07 44.24
C TRP A 27 -7.73 24.48 43.45
N GLU A 28 -8.94 24.46 44.02
CA GLU A 28 -10.16 24.95 43.36
C GLU A 28 -10.00 26.41 42.90
N TYR A 29 -9.43 27.27 43.76
CA TYR A 29 -9.16 28.66 43.41
C TYR A 29 -8.13 28.78 42.29
N ILE A 30 -7.01 28.07 42.34
CA ILE A 30 -5.98 28.07 41.28
C ILE A 30 -6.55 27.51 39.97
N ASN A 31 -7.38 26.47 40.04
CA ASN A 31 -7.97 25.80 38.90
C ASN A 31 -9.00 26.67 38.16
N ALA A 32 -9.55 27.69 38.82
CA ALA A 32 -10.32 28.76 38.18
C ALA A 32 -9.45 29.76 37.40
N ALA A 33 -8.12 29.59 37.38
CA ALA A 33 -7.15 30.43 36.68
C ALA A 33 -7.30 31.94 36.96
N PRO A 34 -7.21 32.37 38.24
CA PRO A 34 -7.42 33.74 38.63
C PRO A 34 -6.32 34.65 38.03
N PRO A 35 -6.57 35.94 37.77
CA PRO A 35 -5.63 36.82 37.07
C PRO A 35 -4.23 36.87 37.69
N GLN A 36 -4.13 36.80 39.02
CA GLN A 36 -2.88 36.82 39.78
C GLN A 36 -1.96 35.62 39.46
N LEU A 37 -2.53 34.52 38.94
CA LEU A 37 -1.75 33.34 38.58
C LEU A 37 -0.81 33.62 37.40
N ARG A 38 -1.18 34.54 36.51
CA ARG A 38 -0.35 34.92 35.33
C ARG A 38 0.96 35.60 35.71
N GLU A 39 1.05 36.14 36.92
CA GLU A 39 2.24 36.80 37.45
C GLU A 39 3.20 35.80 38.13
N ILE A 40 2.79 34.54 38.31
CA ILE A 40 3.58 33.51 39.00
C ILE A 40 4.17 32.56 37.95
N PRO A 41 5.51 32.52 37.77
CA PRO A 41 6.14 31.56 36.87
C PRO A 41 5.91 30.12 37.34
N PHE A 42 5.66 29.21 36.39
CA PHE A 42 5.40 27.80 36.69
C PHE A 42 6.53 27.13 37.50
N ASP A 43 7.78 27.42 37.16
CA ASP A 43 8.97 26.89 37.85
C ASP A 43 9.02 27.21 39.35
N VAL A 44 8.38 28.30 39.78
CA VAL A 44 8.37 28.72 41.19
C VAL A 44 7.44 27.84 42.02
N ILE A 45 6.36 27.33 41.42
CA ILE A 45 5.32 26.59 42.14
C ILE A 45 5.34 25.09 41.86
N ARG A 46 5.97 24.63 40.77
CA ARG A 46 5.81 23.24 40.31
C ARG A 46 6.30 22.16 41.28
N GLY A 47 7.31 22.49 42.10
CA GLY A 47 7.84 21.61 43.16
C GLY A 47 7.21 21.79 44.54
N LEU A 48 6.25 22.70 44.70
CA LEU A 48 5.57 22.95 45.98
C LEU A 48 4.37 22.01 46.13
N ARG A 49 4.17 21.44 47.31
CA ARG A 49 3.07 20.52 47.63
C ARG A 49 1.82 21.27 48.08
N PHE A 50 0.88 21.45 47.16
CA PHE A 50 -0.40 22.11 47.46
C PHE A 50 -1.58 21.52 46.67
N VAL A 51 -1.34 20.50 45.84
CA VAL A 51 -2.34 19.89 44.97
C VAL A 51 -2.87 18.62 45.65
N PRO A 52 -4.17 18.51 45.94
CA PRO A 52 -4.72 17.25 46.42
C PRO A 52 -4.64 16.18 45.33
N ARG A 53 -4.11 15.00 45.67
CA ARG A 53 -4.15 13.85 44.76
C ARG A 53 -5.48 13.11 44.86
N HIS A 54 -5.84 12.43 43.78
CA HIS A 54 -6.93 11.45 43.79
C HIS A 54 -6.58 10.28 44.72
N THR A 55 -7.60 9.64 45.29
CA THR A 55 -7.43 8.46 46.16
C THR A 55 -6.91 7.27 45.38
N GLU A 56 -7.56 6.97 44.25
CA GLU A 56 -7.12 5.96 43.28
C GLU A 56 -5.98 6.50 42.42
N ARG A 57 -4.97 5.67 42.19
CA ARG A 57 -3.73 6.06 41.52
C ARG A 57 -3.67 5.61 40.06
N HIS A 58 -4.20 4.44 39.74
CA HIS A 58 -4.33 3.95 38.37
C HIS A 58 -5.62 4.53 37.72
N PRO A 59 -5.60 4.86 36.41
CA PRO A 59 -6.73 5.48 35.72
C PRO A 59 -7.94 4.57 35.51
N SER A 60 -7.74 3.25 35.44
CA SER A 60 -8.77 2.31 34.99
C SER A 60 -9.12 1.21 36.00
N ASP A 61 -8.25 0.96 36.98
CA ASP A 61 -8.35 -0.24 37.83
C ASP A 61 -7.44 -0.07 39.05
N SER A 62 -8.03 0.06 40.23
CA SER A 62 -7.34 0.30 41.49
C SER A 62 -6.54 -0.90 42.00
N ASP A 63 -6.71 -2.10 41.43
CA ASP A 63 -5.88 -3.26 41.78
C ASP A 63 -4.39 -3.03 41.41
N PHE A 64 -4.12 -2.12 40.47
CA PHE A 64 -2.75 -1.71 40.12
C PHE A 64 -2.14 -0.71 41.10
N ASP A 65 -2.92 -0.12 42.02
CA ASP A 65 -2.42 0.90 42.96
C ASP A 65 -1.32 0.35 43.89
N VAL A 66 -1.30 -0.97 44.10
CA VAL A 66 -0.28 -1.69 44.88
C VAL A 66 1.14 -1.51 44.32
N TYR A 67 1.29 -1.16 43.04
CA TYR A 67 2.59 -0.94 42.39
C TYR A 67 3.05 0.51 42.45
N THR A 68 2.22 1.42 42.95
CA THR A 68 2.47 2.85 42.86
C THR A 68 3.46 3.33 43.90
N ARG A 69 4.17 4.41 43.55
CA ARG A 69 5.03 5.09 44.50
C ARG A 69 4.19 5.67 45.63
N ASP A 70 4.63 5.47 46.87
CA ASP A 70 4.04 6.12 48.03
C ASP A 70 4.17 7.65 47.91
N LEU A 71 3.02 8.34 47.94
CA LEU A 71 2.90 9.79 47.82
C LEU A 71 1.87 10.30 48.83
N PRO A 72 2.15 11.44 49.50
CA PRO A 72 1.20 12.04 50.44
C PRO A 72 -0.10 12.47 49.76
N ASP A 73 -1.14 12.74 50.54
CA ASP A 73 -2.44 13.21 50.02
C ASP A 73 -2.39 14.58 49.34
N ILE A 74 -1.32 15.34 49.60
CA ILE A 74 -1.05 16.64 49.00
C ILE A 74 0.31 16.59 48.33
N VAL A 75 0.30 16.71 47.02
CA VAL A 75 1.44 16.54 46.13
C VAL A 75 1.77 17.84 45.40
N SER A 76 2.93 17.85 44.76
CA SER A 76 3.37 18.93 43.88
C SER A 76 2.89 18.74 42.45
N LEU A 77 3.00 19.79 41.62
CA LEU A 77 2.63 19.71 40.20
C LEU A 77 3.57 18.80 39.39
N ASP A 78 4.81 18.63 39.84
CA ASP A 78 5.76 17.66 39.27
C ASP A 78 5.44 16.20 39.68
N GLU A 79 4.65 16.00 40.74
CA GLU A 79 4.26 14.67 41.27
C GLU A 79 2.91 14.19 40.72
N VAL A 80 2.17 15.00 39.97
CA VAL A 80 0.90 14.64 39.32
C VAL A 80 1.04 14.47 37.81
N CYS A 81 0.13 13.69 37.22
CA CYS A 81 0.07 13.46 35.79
C CYS A 81 -1.19 14.08 35.18
N ALA A 82 -1.06 14.69 34.00
CA ALA A 82 -2.18 15.19 33.24
C ALA A 82 -3.14 14.04 32.87
N PRO A 83 -4.47 14.24 32.85
CA PRO A 83 -5.45 13.16 32.61
C PRO A 83 -5.20 12.35 31.32
N ASN A 84 -4.77 13.01 30.25
CA ASN A 84 -4.44 12.39 28.97
C ASN A 84 -3.06 11.67 28.94
N ARG A 85 -2.29 11.73 30.03
CA ARG A 85 -0.96 11.13 30.19
C ARG A 85 -0.90 10.13 31.35
N GLU A 86 -2.01 9.85 32.05
CA GLU A 86 -2.03 8.97 33.22
C GLU A 86 -1.48 7.57 32.91
N ALA A 87 -1.85 7.00 31.75
CA ALA A 87 -1.42 5.67 31.30
C ALA A 87 0.12 5.50 31.18
N VAL A 88 0.88 6.61 31.02
CA VAL A 88 2.33 6.55 30.79
C VAL A 88 3.18 6.88 32.03
N ALA A 89 2.56 7.21 33.16
CA ALA A 89 3.29 7.60 34.37
C ALA A 89 2.54 7.33 35.70
N TRP A 90 1.49 6.50 35.73
CA TRP A 90 0.68 6.27 36.94
C TRP A 90 1.43 5.59 38.10
N ILE A 91 2.55 4.88 37.84
CA ILE A 91 3.40 4.34 38.92
C ILE A 91 4.15 5.45 39.65
N PRO A 92 4.97 6.29 38.97
CA PRO A 92 5.74 7.33 39.63
C PRO A 92 4.93 8.56 40.05
N ARG A 93 3.77 8.82 39.41
CA ARG A 93 2.97 10.04 39.60
C ARG A 93 1.58 9.75 40.17
N ALA A 94 0.97 10.76 40.75
CA ALA A 94 -0.40 10.76 41.21
C ALA A 94 -1.36 11.30 40.14
N ARG A 95 -2.65 11.04 40.32
CA ARG A 95 -3.72 11.66 39.55
C ARG A 95 -4.24 12.90 40.27
N PHE A 96 -4.74 13.87 39.52
CA PHE A 96 -5.39 15.03 40.11
C PHE A 96 -6.70 14.63 40.80
N ALA A 97 -6.95 15.11 42.02
CA ALA A 97 -8.26 14.95 42.65
C ALA A 97 -9.36 15.69 41.86
N ALA A 98 -9.01 16.84 41.30
CA ALA A 98 -9.83 17.62 40.37
C ALA A 98 -8.97 18.05 39.19
N SER A 99 -9.34 17.62 37.98
CA SER A 99 -8.56 17.85 36.76
C SER A 99 -8.32 19.35 36.47
N PRO A 100 -7.14 19.72 35.95
CA PRO A 100 -6.88 21.07 35.47
C PRO A 100 -7.91 21.55 34.44
N THR A 101 -8.44 22.76 34.59
CA THR A 101 -9.34 23.37 33.60
C THR A 101 -8.57 23.80 32.35
N ALA A 102 -9.28 23.95 31.22
CA ALA A 102 -8.68 24.45 29.98
C ALA A 102 -7.99 25.83 30.16
N HIS A 103 -8.54 26.70 31.02
CA HIS A 103 -7.94 27.99 31.33
C HIS A 103 -6.64 27.85 32.11
N LEU A 104 -6.57 26.94 33.09
CA LEU A 104 -5.35 26.67 33.83
C LEU A 104 -4.29 26.07 32.90
N THR A 105 -4.65 25.13 32.04
CA THR A 105 -3.74 24.54 31.04
C THR A 105 -3.25 25.59 30.03
N ALA A 106 -4.06 26.59 29.69
CA ALA A 106 -3.60 27.70 28.84
C ALA A 106 -2.57 28.61 29.55
N VAL A 107 -2.67 28.77 30.87
CA VAL A 107 -1.69 29.53 31.67
C VAL A 107 -0.41 28.71 31.91
N TYR A 108 -0.54 27.42 32.18
CA TYR A 108 0.57 26.49 32.40
C TYR A 108 0.46 25.27 31.46
N PRO A 109 0.96 25.37 30.21
CA PRO A 109 0.80 24.31 29.22
C PRO A 109 1.45 22.97 29.57
N SER A 110 2.50 22.97 30.40
CA SER A 110 3.23 21.77 30.83
C SER A 110 2.69 21.15 32.13
N ILE A 111 1.55 21.62 32.63
CA ILE A 111 1.00 21.15 33.90
C ILE A 111 0.69 19.65 33.86
N GLY A 112 1.33 18.89 34.74
CA GLY A 112 1.18 17.43 34.81
C GLY A 112 1.81 16.67 33.63
N GLU A 113 2.58 17.31 32.75
CA GLU A 113 3.32 16.59 31.71
C GLU A 113 4.45 15.75 32.35
N PRO A 114 4.52 14.44 32.07
CA PRO A 114 5.54 13.57 32.61
C PRO A 114 6.91 13.88 31.97
N SER A 115 7.97 13.81 32.77
CA SER A 115 9.31 13.94 32.23
C SER A 115 9.69 12.68 31.42
N PRO A 116 10.58 12.79 30.41
CA PRO A 116 11.11 11.61 29.70
C PRO A 116 11.69 10.54 30.65
N ALA A 117 12.33 10.97 31.74
CA ALA A 117 12.87 10.06 32.76
C ALA A 117 11.77 9.34 33.54
N ASP A 118 10.62 9.97 33.77
CA ASP A 118 9.48 9.32 34.44
C ASP A 118 8.86 8.25 33.56
N VAL A 119 8.69 8.51 32.26
CA VAL A 119 8.10 7.53 31.33
C VAL A 119 9.02 6.33 31.13
N VAL A 120 10.34 6.54 30.97
CA VAL A 120 11.31 5.43 30.87
C VAL A 120 11.34 4.61 32.17
N ARG A 121 11.36 5.27 33.33
CA ARG A 121 11.29 4.57 34.63
C ARG A 121 9.97 3.80 34.75
N HIS A 122 8.87 4.40 34.32
CA HIS A 122 7.55 3.76 34.34
C HIS A 122 7.54 2.49 33.50
N LEU A 123 8.08 2.51 32.27
CA LEU A 123 8.23 1.31 31.45
C LEU A 123 8.97 0.21 32.20
N VAL A 124 10.15 0.51 32.74
CA VAL A 124 10.98 -0.46 33.47
C VAL A 124 10.20 -1.09 34.63
N LEU A 125 9.44 -0.28 35.37
CA LEU A 125 8.61 -0.76 36.47
C LEU A 125 7.42 -1.61 35.99
N LEU A 126 6.75 -1.21 34.90
CA LEU A 126 5.69 -2.00 34.28
C LEU A 126 6.20 -3.39 33.91
N VAL A 127 7.36 -3.47 33.26
CA VAL A 127 7.91 -4.75 32.78
C VAL A 127 8.39 -5.64 33.93
N HIS A 128 9.13 -5.10 34.89
CA HIS A 128 9.78 -5.93 35.91
C HIS A 128 8.93 -6.20 37.15
N HIS A 129 7.97 -5.34 37.48
CA HIS A 129 7.17 -5.47 38.71
C HIS A 129 5.69 -5.77 38.46
N VAL A 130 5.12 -5.25 37.36
CA VAL A 130 3.69 -5.40 37.06
C VAL A 130 3.44 -6.60 36.15
N ALA A 131 4.06 -6.63 34.96
CA ALA A 131 3.84 -7.65 33.93
C ALA A 131 3.97 -9.10 34.42
N PRO A 132 4.91 -9.49 35.31
CA PRO A 132 5.03 -10.88 35.75
C PRO A 132 3.77 -11.42 36.43
N LYS A 133 2.95 -10.56 37.03
CA LYS A 133 1.70 -10.89 37.73
C LYS A 133 0.44 -10.68 36.87
N HIS A 134 0.58 -10.07 35.69
CA HIS A 134 -0.54 -9.64 34.85
C HIS A 134 -0.32 -9.96 33.35
N ARG A 135 0.20 -11.16 33.04
CA ARG A 135 0.72 -11.56 31.71
C ARG A 135 -0.27 -11.55 30.54
N GLN A 136 -1.56 -11.37 30.78
CA GLN A 136 -2.62 -11.32 29.76
C GLN A 136 -3.61 -10.18 30.02
N SER A 137 -3.21 -9.19 30.82
CA SER A 137 -4.07 -8.05 31.12
C SER A 137 -4.14 -7.12 29.92
N SER A 138 -5.35 -6.96 29.37
CA SER A 138 -5.64 -6.00 28.30
C SER A 138 -5.38 -4.56 28.73
N ILE A 139 -5.64 -4.23 30.00
CA ILE A 139 -5.35 -2.93 30.60
C ILE A 139 -3.85 -2.67 30.59
N LEU A 140 -3.04 -3.63 31.05
CA LEU A 140 -1.58 -3.49 31.05
C LEU A 140 -1.02 -3.40 29.62
N LEU A 141 -1.55 -4.19 28.68
CA LEU A 141 -1.15 -4.12 27.27
C LEU A 141 -1.44 -2.75 26.67
N SER A 142 -2.60 -2.17 26.99
CA SER A 142 -2.97 -0.80 26.60
C SER A 142 -1.98 0.23 27.17
N ASN A 143 -1.64 0.13 28.46
CA ASN A 143 -0.64 1.00 29.08
C ASN A 143 0.73 0.89 28.39
N ILE A 144 1.19 -0.32 28.07
CA ILE A 144 2.45 -0.54 27.35
C ILE A 144 2.42 0.14 25.98
N ARG A 145 1.32 0.01 25.22
CA ARG A 145 1.15 0.71 23.94
C ARG A 145 1.21 2.23 24.10
N SER A 146 0.51 2.78 25.08
CA SER A 146 0.53 4.23 25.36
C SER A 146 1.95 4.71 25.70
N VAL A 147 2.71 3.92 26.45
CA VAL A 147 4.10 4.24 26.81
C VAL A 147 5.00 4.23 25.57
N TYR A 148 4.90 3.21 24.70
CA TYR A 148 5.68 3.15 23.46
C TYR A 148 5.30 4.28 22.50
N GLU A 149 4.01 4.55 22.32
CA GLU A 149 3.53 5.64 21.48
C GLU A 149 3.99 7.00 21.98
N TRP A 150 3.96 7.24 23.29
CA TRP A 150 4.49 8.48 23.87
C TRP A 150 5.99 8.60 23.61
N MET A 151 6.76 7.54 23.82
CA MET A 151 8.21 7.57 23.60
C MET A 151 8.59 7.72 22.12
N GLU A 152 7.86 7.10 21.19
CA GLU A 152 8.04 7.26 19.75
C GLU A 152 7.85 8.73 19.33
N ASN A 153 6.81 9.38 19.86
CA ASN A 153 6.55 10.80 19.62
C ASN A 153 7.56 11.75 20.31
N ASN A 154 8.36 11.26 21.26
CA ASN A 154 9.32 12.03 22.05
C ASN A 154 10.77 11.49 21.94
N ARG A 155 11.08 10.79 20.85
CA ARG A 155 12.34 10.04 20.67
C ARG A 155 13.61 10.82 21.01
N HIS A 156 13.71 12.06 20.55
CA HIS A 156 14.89 12.90 20.78
C HIS A 156 15.18 13.11 22.28
N SER A 157 14.14 13.16 23.10
CA SER A 157 14.22 13.39 24.55
C SER A 157 14.51 12.10 25.33
N VAL A 158 14.08 10.93 24.83
CA VAL A 158 14.26 9.64 25.51
C VAL A 158 15.48 8.86 25.04
N LYS A 159 16.02 9.13 23.85
CA LYS A 159 17.13 8.38 23.25
C LYS A 159 18.33 8.19 24.19
N ALA A 160 18.80 9.26 24.83
CA ALA A 160 19.94 9.18 25.76
C ALA A 160 19.61 8.35 27.01
N LEU A 161 18.35 8.38 27.45
CA LEU A 161 17.86 7.66 28.62
C LEU A 161 17.65 6.17 28.35
N LEU A 162 17.41 5.77 27.10
CA LEU A 162 17.21 4.38 26.69
C LEU A 162 18.51 3.62 26.46
N LYS A 163 19.62 4.29 26.12
CA LYS A 163 20.92 3.64 25.87
C LYS A 163 21.39 2.67 26.98
N PRO A 164 21.27 3.00 28.29
CA PRO A 164 21.64 2.07 29.36
C PRO A 164 20.79 0.79 29.40
N PHE A 165 19.58 0.83 28.83
CA PHE A 165 18.62 -0.28 28.80
C PHE A 165 18.69 -1.10 27.51
N ALA A 166 19.67 -0.85 26.63
CA ALA A 166 19.80 -1.57 25.35
C ALA A 166 19.81 -3.10 25.53
N LYS A 167 20.43 -3.59 26.61
CA LYS A 167 20.55 -5.02 26.97
C LYS A 167 19.53 -5.51 28.00
N VAL A 168 18.53 -4.68 28.32
CA VAL A 168 17.54 -4.99 29.34
C VAL A 168 16.23 -5.36 28.64
N PRO A 169 15.60 -6.50 28.99
CA PRO A 169 14.40 -6.97 28.31
C PRO A 169 13.17 -6.15 28.73
N VAL A 170 12.96 -5.03 28.04
CA VAL A 170 11.84 -4.10 28.28
C VAL A 170 10.89 -3.97 27.10
N TRP A 171 11.14 -4.67 25.99
CA TRP A 171 10.33 -4.60 24.78
C TRP A 171 9.48 -5.86 24.61
N LEU A 172 8.17 -5.69 24.46
CA LEU A 172 7.21 -6.79 24.31
C LEU A 172 7.16 -7.23 22.84
N ASN A 173 7.70 -8.41 22.53
CA ASN A 173 7.87 -8.92 21.17
C ASN A 173 6.88 -10.06 20.86
N ILE A 174 5.64 -9.70 20.52
CA ILE A 174 4.52 -10.65 20.27
C ILE A 174 3.90 -10.44 18.88
N VAL A 175 3.28 -11.49 18.33
CA VAL A 175 2.58 -11.42 17.03
C VAL A 175 1.14 -10.96 17.21
N SER A 176 0.49 -11.45 18.26
CA SER A 176 -0.90 -11.20 18.63
C SER A 176 -1.01 -10.86 20.12
N ASP A 177 -2.03 -10.07 20.47
CA ASP A 177 -2.34 -9.69 21.86
C ASP A 177 -2.73 -10.89 22.74
N MET A 178 -3.02 -12.04 22.12
CA MET A 178 -3.37 -13.30 22.78
C MET A 178 -2.17 -14.23 23.03
N ASP A 179 -0.99 -13.88 22.51
CA ASP A 179 0.21 -14.70 22.66
C ASP A 179 0.77 -14.61 24.09
N ASP A 180 1.60 -15.59 24.45
CA ASP A 180 2.42 -15.49 25.65
C ASP A 180 3.41 -14.33 25.52
N TRP A 181 3.44 -13.46 26.55
CA TRP A 181 4.27 -12.26 26.52
C TRP A 181 5.77 -12.60 26.56
N ALA A 182 6.44 -12.37 25.43
CA ALA A 182 7.88 -12.50 25.29
C ALA A 182 8.56 -11.13 25.36
N TRP A 183 9.38 -10.92 26.39
CA TRP A 183 10.15 -9.68 26.57
C TRP A 183 11.56 -9.82 26.01
N ARG A 184 12.02 -8.84 25.23
CA ARG A 184 13.31 -8.81 24.56
C ARG A 184 14.08 -7.53 24.86
N ALA A 185 15.40 -7.64 24.90
CA ALA A 185 16.26 -6.47 24.95
C ALA A 185 16.29 -5.79 23.57
N ALA A 186 16.55 -4.49 23.53
CA ALA A 186 16.61 -3.76 22.27
C ALA A 186 17.71 -4.35 21.38
N ASP A 187 18.88 -4.64 21.96
CA ASP A 187 20.01 -5.18 21.22
C ASP A 187 19.73 -6.55 20.61
N GLU A 188 18.88 -7.37 21.20
CA GLU A 188 18.49 -8.67 20.63
C GLU A 188 17.53 -8.53 19.43
N LEU A 189 16.84 -7.40 19.28
CA LEU A 189 15.83 -7.21 18.25
C LEU A 189 16.44 -6.76 16.91
N VAL A 190 15.97 -7.39 15.85
CA VAL A 190 16.39 -7.08 14.48
C VAL A 190 15.15 -6.90 13.59
N PHE A 191 15.03 -5.70 13.03
CA PHE A 191 14.05 -5.41 11.99
C PHE A 191 14.50 -6.00 10.66
N ASP A 192 13.55 -6.42 9.83
CA ASP A 192 13.79 -6.95 8.48
C ASP A 192 14.60 -8.26 8.43
N LEU A 193 14.67 -8.98 9.55
CA LEU A 193 15.21 -10.34 9.65
C LEU A 193 14.12 -11.38 9.33
N THR A 194 14.47 -12.47 8.63
CA THR A 194 13.49 -13.49 8.20
C THR A 194 13.11 -14.48 9.30
N PHE A 195 14.05 -14.86 10.16
CA PHE A 195 13.83 -15.82 11.25
C PHE A 195 14.83 -15.57 12.38
N ASP A 196 14.43 -15.94 13.60
CA ASP A 196 15.28 -15.83 14.79
C ASP A 196 16.55 -16.68 14.62
N VAL A 197 17.71 -16.10 14.91
CA VAL A 197 19.00 -16.79 14.75
C VAL A 197 20.06 -16.22 15.69
N GLY A 198 20.83 -17.09 16.34
CA GLY A 198 22.00 -16.69 17.13
C GLY A 198 21.71 -15.71 18.28
N GLY A 199 20.54 -15.81 18.92
CA GLY A 199 20.12 -14.89 19.98
C GLY A 199 19.64 -13.52 19.47
N ARG A 200 19.47 -13.37 18.15
CA ARG A 200 18.75 -12.26 17.53
C ARG A 200 17.32 -12.68 17.22
N PHE A 201 16.36 -11.83 17.54
CA PHE A 201 14.94 -12.08 17.34
C PHE A 201 14.35 -11.12 16.32
N VAL A 202 13.49 -11.63 15.45
CA VAL A 202 12.70 -10.81 14.53
C VAL A 202 11.80 -9.88 15.35
N ALA A 203 11.82 -8.59 15.02
CA ALA A 203 10.88 -7.63 15.57
C ALA A 203 9.47 -7.94 15.06
N GLN A 204 8.60 -8.41 15.96
CA GLN A 204 7.25 -8.86 15.65
C GLN A 204 6.30 -7.69 15.38
N LYS A 205 5.13 -8.01 14.82
CA LYS A 205 4.12 -7.03 14.38
C LYS A 205 3.80 -5.96 15.42
N PHE A 206 3.76 -6.32 16.70
CA PHE A 206 3.49 -5.39 17.80
C PHE A 206 4.51 -4.24 17.91
N LEU A 207 5.78 -4.49 17.55
CA LEU A 207 6.88 -3.52 17.68
C LEU A 207 7.12 -2.70 16.40
N LEU A 208 6.52 -3.08 15.27
CA LEU A 208 6.74 -2.40 13.97
C LEU A 208 6.42 -0.90 14.00
N PRO A 209 5.33 -0.41 14.63
CA PRO A 209 5.03 1.02 14.70
C PRO A 209 6.11 1.84 15.43
N TYR A 210 6.96 1.18 16.23
CA TYR A 210 7.96 1.81 17.09
C TYR A 210 9.40 1.57 16.58
N LYS A 211 9.57 1.18 15.30
CA LYS A 211 10.87 0.79 14.72
C LYS A 211 11.97 1.80 15.02
N LEU A 212 11.70 3.09 14.83
CA LEU A 212 12.72 4.10 14.97
C LEU A 212 13.10 4.36 16.44
N LEU A 213 12.15 4.28 17.38
CA LEU A 213 12.45 4.30 18.82
C LEU A 213 13.31 3.11 19.24
N LEU A 214 13.00 1.91 18.75
CA LEU A 214 13.77 0.71 19.10
C LEU A 214 15.19 0.77 18.54
N VAL A 215 15.38 1.26 17.32
CA VAL A 215 16.72 1.51 16.76
C VAL A 215 17.50 2.52 17.61
N ASP A 216 16.84 3.60 18.08
CA ASP A 216 17.47 4.54 19.02
C ASP A 216 17.81 3.92 20.38
N ALA A 217 17.05 2.91 20.81
CA ALA A 217 17.28 2.16 22.05
C ALA A 217 18.37 1.07 21.92
N GLY A 218 18.80 0.73 20.70
CA GLY A 218 19.87 -0.24 20.44
C GLY A 218 19.49 -1.43 19.56
N ALA A 219 18.29 -1.45 18.98
CA ALA A 219 17.89 -2.47 18.02
C ALA A 219 18.61 -2.31 16.68
N HIS A 220 18.67 -3.42 15.94
CA HIS A 220 19.38 -3.49 14.67
C HIS A 220 18.38 -3.50 13.51
N GLU A 221 18.82 -3.03 12.36
CA GLU A 221 18.13 -3.21 11.09
C GLU A 221 18.97 -4.15 10.24
N PHE A 222 18.35 -5.22 9.75
CA PHE A 222 19.02 -6.14 8.86
C PHE A 222 19.11 -5.50 7.47
N ILE A 223 20.23 -4.84 7.22
CA ILE A 223 20.55 -4.29 5.91
C ILE A 223 21.30 -5.37 5.15
N VAL A 224 20.63 -6.03 4.22
CA VAL A 224 21.32 -6.81 3.19
C VAL A 224 22.13 -5.82 2.37
N ALA A 225 23.45 -5.94 2.42
CA ALA A 225 24.29 -5.22 1.48
C ALA A 225 23.85 -5.62 0.07
N SER A 226 23.26 -4.68 -0.66
CA SER A 226 23.11 -4.86 -2.10
C SER A 226 24.51 -5.15 -2.64
N PRO A 227 24.67 -6.17 -3.51
CA PRO A 227 25.94 -6.34 -4.20
C PRO A 227 26.33 -4.99 -4.81
N PRO A 228 27.64 -4.64 -4.84
CA PRO A 228 28.07 -3.39 -5.41
C PRO A 228 27.37 -3.23 -6.77
N PRO A 229 26.76 -2.07 -7.06
CA PRO A 229 26.08 -1.89 -8.32
C PRO A 229 27.05 -2.32 -9.41
N PRO A 230 26.64 -3.24 -10.32
CA PRO A 230 27.52 -3.63 -11.40
C PRO A 230 28.00 -2.34 -12.05
N GLN A 231 29.33 -2.16 -12.08
CA GLN A 231 29.98 -1.02 -12.72
C GLN A 231 29.38 -0.95 -14.12
N THR A 232 28.53 0.05 -14.38
CA THR A 232 27.96 0.40 -15.69
C THR A 232 27.97 -0.75 -16.69
N LEU A 233 27.12 -1.75 -16.48
CA LEU A 233 26.56 -2.46 -17.61
C LEU A 233 25.13 -1.97 -17.70
N GLU A 234 24.87 -1.25 -18.79
CA GLU A 234 23.56 -1.01 -19.39
C GLU A 234 22.58 -2.08 -18.90
N THR A 235 21.42 -1.65 -18.38
CA THR A 235 20.27 -2.52 -18.14
C THR A 235 20.20 -3.55 -19.26
N LYS A 236 20.74 -4.76 -19.03
CA LYS A 236 20.84 -5.74 -20.10
C LYS A 236 19.41 -6.13 -20.40
N THR A 237 18.89 -5.59 -21.50
CA THR A 237 17.61 -5.96 -22.07
C THR A 237 17.51 -7.48 -21.99
N PRO A 238 16.45 -8.04 -21.37
CA PRO A 238 16.36 -9.48 -21.16
C PRO A 238 16.63 -10.22 -22.48
N HIS A 239 17.42 -11.30 -22.45
CA HIS A 239 17.84 -12.01 -23.67
C HIS A 239 16.68 -12.35 -24.63
N PRO A 240 15.48 -12.75 -24.17
CA PRO A 240 14.33 -12.92 -25.08
C PRO A 240 13.93 -11.63 -25.81
N VAL A 241 13.96 -10.48 -25.14
CA VAL A 241 13.65 -9.18 -25.75
C VAL A 241 14.73 -8.81 -26.78
N VAL A 242 16.00 -9.12 -26.51
CA VAL A 242 17.10 -8.95 -27.50
C VAL A 242 16.90 -9.83 -28.73
N ILE A 243 16.47 -11.09 -28.54
CA ILE A 243 16.16 -11.99 -29.66
C ILE A 243 15.00 -11.43 -30.49
N HIS A 244 13.86 -11.11 -29.87
CA HIS A 244 12.67 -10.62 -30.58
C HIS A 244 12.94 -9.30 -31.32
N SER A 245 13.63 -8.35 -30.67
CA SER A 245 14.04 -7.10 -31.32
C SER A 245 14.99 -7.35 -32.50
N GLY A 246 16.01 -8.20 -32.33
CA GLY A 246 16.93 -8.57 -33.40
C GLY A 246 16.23 -9.22 -34.61
N TRP A 247 15.29 -10.14 -34.39
CA TRP A 247 14.50 -10.72 -35.48
C TRP A 247 13.58 -9.71 -36.17
N ASN A 248 13.01 -8.76 -35.40
CA ASN A 248 12.18 -7.71 -35.99
C ASN A 248 13.03 -6.72 -36.82
N GLU A 249 14.26 -6.43 -36.38
CA GLU A 249 15.24 -5.64 -37.14
C GLU A 249 15.66 -6.33 -38.43
N LEU A 250 15.94 -7.64 -38.39
CA LEU A 250 16.20 -8.44 -39.59
C LEU A 250 15.02 -8.38 -40.57
N ARG A 251 13.79 -8.50 -40.08
CA ARG A 251 12.58 -8.39 -40.92
C ARG A 251 12.48 -7.00 -41.57
N LYS A 252 12.59 -5.93 -40.78
CA LYS A 252 12.48 -4.54 -41.25
C LYS A 252 13.60 -4.15 -42.22
N SER A 253 14.78 -4.76 -42.08
CA SER A 253 15.93 -4.55 -42.98
C SER A 253 15.94 -5.47 -44.20
N GLY A 254 14.95 -6.36 -44.34
CA GLY A 254 14.83 -7.28 -45.47
C GLY A 254 15.85 -8.42 -45.45
N GLN A 255 16.45 -8.72 -44.30
CA GLN A 255 17.53 -9.70 -44.16
C GLN A 255 16.99 -11.05 -43.75
N LEU A 256 17.56 -12.13 -44.32
CA LEU A 256 17.26 -13.53 -43.98
C LEU A 256 15.80 -13.96 -44.19
N LEU A 257 15.00 -13.14 -44.88
CA LEU A 257 13.63 -13.46 -45.25
C LEU A 257 13.60 -14.71 -46.15
N ASP A 258 12.67 -15.61 -45.89
CA ASP A 258 12.54 -16.88 -46.61
C ASP A 258 11.09 -17.22 -46.99
N ILE A 259 10.17 -16.27 -46.75
CA ILE A 259 8.77 -16.34 -47.19
C ILE A 259 8.14 -14.95 -47.31
N CYS A 260 7.10 -14.83 -48.14
CA CYS A 260 6.32 -13.62 -48.31
C CYS A 260 4.82 -13.93 -48.42
N PHE A 261 3.97 -13.08 -47.85
CA PHE A 261 2.53 -13.10 -48.11
C PHE A 261 2.19 -12.05 -49.18
N LYS A 262 1.36 -12.42 -50.15
CA LYS A 262 0.83 -11.48 -51.16
C LYS A 262 -0.68 -11.35 -50.96
N VAL A 263 -1.12 -10.21 -50.43
CA VAL A 263 -2.51 -9.97 -50.02
C VAL A 263 -2.90 -8.55 -50.40
N GLU A 264 -4.00 -8.38 -51.13
CA GLU A 264 -4.49 -7.07 -51.60
C GLU A 264 -3.42 -6.20 -52.30
N GLY A 265 -2.51 -6.84 -53.06
CA GLY A 265 -1.42 -6.15 -53.76
C GLY A 265 -0.25 -5.73 -52.85
N GLN A 266 -0.30 -6.05 -51.55
CA GLN A 266 0.79 -5.84 -50.61
C GLN A 266 1.65 -7.08 -50.49
N GLU A 267 2.96 -6.87 -50.36
CA GLU A 267 3.94 -7.93 -50.08
C GLU A 267 4.40 -7.80 -48.63
N ILE A 268 4.19 -8.85 -47.85
CA ILE A 268 4.54 -8.90 -46.43
C ILE A 268 5.60 -9.98 -46.23
N PRO A 269 6.90 -9.65 -46.33
CA PRO A 269 7.96 -10.61 -46.14
C PRO A 269 8.16 -10.96 -44.66
N ALA A 270 8.55 -12.21 -44.40
CA ALA A 270 8.77 -12.73 -43.05
C ALA A 270 9.79 -13.88 -43.01
N HIS A 271 10.03 -14.38 -41.81
CA HIS A 271 10.81 -15.58 -41.54
C HIS A 271 9.91 -16.75 -41.17
N ARG A 272 10.02 -17.87 -41.89
CA ARG A 272 9.28 -19.11 -41.64
C ARG A 272 9.51 -19.64 -40.24
N GLY A 273 10.75 -19.55 -39.75
CA GLY A 273 11.12 -19.97 -38.40
C GLY A 273 10.38 -19.21 -37.30
N MET A 274 10.26 -17.89 -37.42
CA MET A 274 9.52 -17.06 -36.46
C MET A 274 8.02 -17.34 -36.52
N LEU A 275 7.46 -17.42 -37.73
CA LEU A 275 6.06 -17.75 -37.96
C LEU A 275 5.68 -19.12 -37.36
N ALA A 276 6.46 -20.16 -37.62
CA ALA A 276 6.24 -21.50 -37.08
C ALA A 276 6.50 -21.62 -35.57
N ALA A 277 7.33 -20.73 -35.00
CA ALA A 277 7.59 -20.73 -33.56
C ALA A 277 6.40 -20.16 -32.77
N VAL A 278 5.69 -19.18 -33.34
CA VAL A 278 4.62 -18.45 -32.66
C VAL A 278 3.22 -18.90 -33.08
N VAL A 279 3.03 -19.27 -34.35
CA VAL A 279 1.71 -19.59 -34.92
C VAL A 279 1.61 -21.10 -35.21
N PRO A 280 0.73 -21.84 -34.51
CA PRO A 280 0.57 -23.28 -34.70
C PRO A 280 0.24 -23.68 -36.15
N HIS A 281 -0.57 -22.89 -36.85
CA HIS A 281 -0.90 -23.08 -38.26
C HIS A 281 0.35 -23.15 -39.15
N PHE A 282 1.24 -22.16 -39.04
CA PHE A 282 2.46 -22.12 -39.83
C PHE A 282 3.45 -23.21 -39.42
N LYS A 283 3.47 -23.62 -38.15
CA LYS A 283 4.24 -24.79 -37.73
C LYS A 283 3.80 -26.03 -38.49
N ALA A 284 2.49 -26.30 -38.53
CA ALA A 284 1.94 -27.43 -39.25
C ALA A 284 2.19 -27.32 -40.77
N ALA A 285 1.97 -26.15 -41.35
CA ALA A 285 2.14 -25.90 -42.79
C ALA A 285 3.61 -26.05 -43.24
N PHE A 286 4.58 -25.57 -42.45
CA PHE A 286 5.99 -25.58 -42.83
C PHE A 286 6.73 -26.87 -42.47
N THR A 287 6.25 -27.63 -41.48
CA THR A 287 6.86 -28.91 -41.09
C THR A 287 6.14 -30.13 -41.67
N GLY A 288 4.88 -29.97 -42.09
CA GLY A 288 4.12 -31.01 -42.76
C GLY A 288 4.40 -31.14 -44.26
N SER A 289 3.76 -32.12 -44.89
CA SER A 289 3.85 -32.36 -46.34
C SER A 289 2.99 -31.41 -47.19
N PHE A 290 2.34 -30.40 -46.60
CA PHE A 290 1.46 -29.43 -47.25
C PHE A 290 2.24 -28.35 -48.03
N ARG A 291 3.09 -28.78 -48.97
CA ARG A 291 3.87 -27.89 -49.85
C ARG A 291 3.02 -27.09 -50.82
N GLU A 292 1.72 -27.39 -50.93
CA GLU A 292 0.78 -26.75 -51.87
C GLU A 292 0.50 -25.27 -51.55
N SER A 293 0.68 -24.86 -50.29
CA SER A 293 0.47 -23.47 -49.85
C SER A 293 1.64 -22.54 -50.21
N ILE A 294 2.79 -23.08 -50.60
CA ILE A 294 3.99 -22.31 -50.95
C ILE A 294 4.26 -22.43 -52.45
N ILE A 295 4.20 -21.31 -53.16
CA ILE A 295 4.53 -21.26 -54.58
C ILE A 295 5.86 -20.54 -54.75
N SER A 296 6.79 -21.23 -55.42
CA SER A 296 7.97 -20.61 -55.99
C SER A 296 7.64 -20.25 -57.43
N THR A 297 7.50 -18.96 -57.72
CA THR A 297 7.39 -18.47 -59.10
C THR A 297 8.77 -17.98 -59.54
N ASP A 298 9.15 -18.24 -60.79
CA ASP A 298 10.47 -17.88 -61.32
C ASP A 298 10.78 -16.37 -61.23
N ASP A 299 9.74 -15.51 -61.12
CA ASP A 299 9.86 -14.05 -61.03
C ASP A 299 9.84 -13.49 -59.59
N ALA A 300 9.64 -14.30 -58.55
CA ALA A 300 9.55 -13.81 -57.17
C ALA A 300 10.86 -14.05 -56.40
N GLU A 301 11.39 -13.00 -55.76
CA GLU A 301 12.60 -13.09 -54.94
C GLU A 301 12.44 -14.02 -53.72
N LEU A 302 11.20 -14.19 -53.23
CA LEU A 302 10.86 -15.03 -52.08
C LEU A 302 9.69 -15.99 -52.40
N PRO A 303 9.67 -17.20 -51.83
CA PRO A 303 8.51 -18.09 -51.90
C PRO A 303 7.25 -17.41 -51.32
N VAL A 304 6.12 -17.56 -52.01
CA VAL A 304 4.85 -16.93 -51.60
C VAL A 304 3.98 -17.92 -50.84
N TYR A 305 3.55 -17.56 -49.64
CA TYR A 305 2.48 -18.25 -48.92
C TYR A 305 1.12 -17.77 -49.43
N ARG A 306 0.32 -18.67 -49.99
CA ARG A 306 -1.07 -18.38 -50.35
C ARG A 306 -1.95 -18.61 -49.14
N LEU A 307 -2.72 -17.60 -48.78
CA LEU A 307 -3.84 -17.76 -47.88
C LEU A 307 -4.89 -18.65 -48.55
N PRO A 308 -5.49 -19.61 -47.83
CA PRO A 308 -6.66 -20.35 -48.29
C PRO A 308 -7.76 -19.40 -48.80
N GLU A 309 -8.46 -19.78 -49.87
CA GLU A 309 -9.50 -18.93 -50.50
C GLU A 309 -10.68 -18.62 -49.57
N ASP A 310 -10.89 -19.45 -48.55
CA ASP A 310 -11.89 -19.29 -47.49
C ASP A 310 -11.41 -18.42 -46.31
N GLU A 311 -10.10 -18.15 -46.20
CA GLU A 311 -9.53 -17.18 -45.26
C GLU A 311 -9.61 -15.77 -45.88
N ALA A 312 -10.81 -15.17 -45.89
CA ALA A 312 -11.01 -13.77 -46.26
C ALA A 312 -10.35 -12.84 -45.24
N ALA A 313 -9.02 -12.69 -45.32
CA ALA A 313 -8.22 -11.83 -44.47
C ALA A 313 -7.78 -10.58 -45.24
N SER A 314 -8.03 -9.41 -44.66
CA SER A 314 -7.50 -8.14 -45.17
C SER A 314 -5.97 -8.10 -45.05
N ALA A 315 -5.30 -7.26 -45.84
CA ALA A 315 -3.86 -7.06 -45.71
C ALA A 315 -3.49 -6.56 -44.30
N PHE A 316 -4.37 -5.78 -43.66
CA PHE A 316 -4.19 -5.37 -42.27
C PHE A 316 -4.13 -6.56 -41.31
N ALA A 317 -5.06 -7.52 -41.44
CA ALA A 317 -5.11 -8.68 -40.55
C ALA A 317 -3.82 -9.52 -40.66
N VAL A 318 -3.36 -9.76 -41.88
CA VAL A 318 -2.15 -10.54 -42.15
C VAL A 318 -0.91 -9.79 -41.64
N HIS A 319 -0.81 -8.49 -41.92
CA HIS A 319 0.27 -7.66 -41.40
C HIS A 319 0.29 -7.64 -39.87
N SER A 320 -0.88 -7.57 -39.24
CA SER A 320 -1.01 -7.56 -37.78
C SER A 320 -0.60 -8.88 -37.14
N VAL A 321 -0.93 -10.02 -37.75
CA VAL A 321 -0.40 -11.32 -37.30
C VAL A 321 1.11 -11.34 -37.46
N VAL A 322 1.64 -10.90 -38.60
CA VAL A 322 3.09 -10.86 -38.81
C VAL A 322 3.74 -9.95 -37.77
N ASP A 323 3.25 -8.75 -37.51
CA ASP A 323 3.79 -7.87 -36.46
C ASP A 323 3.75 -8.54 -35.08
N TYR A 324 2.63 -9.14 -34.71
CA TYR A 324 2.45 -9.86 -33.45
C TYR A 324 3.52 -10.95 -33.25
N VAL A 325 3.89 -11.69 -34.30
CA VAL A 325 4.95 -12.70 -34.23
C VAL A 325 6.30 -12.13 -33.78
N TYR A 326 6.61 -10.88 -34.12
CA TYR A 326 7.88 -10.25 -33.77
C TYR A 326 7.81 -9.41 -32.49
N THR A 327 6.66 -8.80 -32.19
CA THR A 327 6.53 -7.78 -31.13
C THR A 327 5.61 -8.21 -29.99
N GLY A 328 4.78 -9.23 -30.18
CA GLY A 328 3.69 -9.60 -29.27
C GLY A 328 2.47 -8.67 -29.31
N ASP A 329 2.43 -7.74 -30.27
CA ASP A 329 1.36 -6.74 -30.41
C ASP A 329 1.19 -6.35 -31.90
N PHE A 330 0.12 -5.62 -32.22
CA PHE A 330 -0.12 -5.09 -33.56
C PHE A 330 -0.40 -3.58 -33.53
N ILE A 331 -0.17 -2.90 -34.65
CA ILE A 331 -0.42 -1.46 -34.75
C ILE A 331 -1.93 -1.23 -34.87
N ARG A 332 -2.51 -0.51 -33.91
CA ARG A 332 -3.92 -0.13 -33.94
C ARG A 332 -4.23 0.74 -35.17
N PRO A 333 -5.36 0.52 -35.88
CA PRO A 333 -5.73 1.34 -37.01
C PRO A 333 -6.02 2.78 -36.53
N LYS A 334 -5.69 3.76 -37.37
CA LYS A 334 -5.97 5.17 -37.13
C LYS A 334 -7.04 5.64 -38.10
N PHE A 335 -7.98 6.43 -37.61
CA PHE A 335 -9.07 6.99 -38.41
C PHE A 335 -9.41 8.41 -37.94
N SER A 336 -9.94 9.20 -38.86
CA SER A 336 -10.30 10.61 -38.68
C SER A 336 -11.77 10.90 -39.04
N ASN A 337 -12.42 9.98 -39.75
CA ASN A 337 -13.80 10.07 -40.19
C ASN A 337 -14.53 8.72 -40.04
N ILE A 338 -15.83 8.72 -40.35
CA ILE A 338 -16.70 7.56 -40.14
C ILE A 338 -16.44 6.40 -41.10
N ASP A 339 -16.02 6.68 -42.33
CA ASP A 339 -15.70 5.67 -43.33
C ASP A 339 -14.41 4.94 -42.94
N GLU A 340 -13.38 5.71 -42.53
CA GLU A 340 -12.13 5.16 -41.98
C GLU A 340 -12.37 4.38 -40.69
N ALA A 341 -13.27 4.83 -39.81
CA ALA A 341 -13.64 4.08 -38.60
C ALA A 341 -14.34 2.75 -38.91
N THR A 342 -15.14 2.72 -39.98
CA THR A 342 -15.82 1.51 -40.45
C THR A 342 -14.83 0.53 -41.08
N ALA A 343 -13.88 1.02 -41.88
CA ALA A 343 -12.78 0.21 -42.39
C ALA A 343 -11.92 -0.36 -41.25
N ALA A 344 -11.55 0.47 -40.27
CA ALA A 344 -10.80 0.06 -39.09
C ALA A 344 -11.52 -1.03 -38.27
N LEU A 345 -12.85 -0.97 -38.15
CA LEU A 345 -13.63 -2.02 -37.51
C LEU A 345 -13.55 -3.32 -38.30
N ASN A 346 -13.75 -3.28 -39.62
CA ASN A 346 -13.66 -4.47 -40.46
C ASN A 346 -12.27 -5.12 -40.37
N ASP A 347 -11.22 -4.32 -40.42
CA ASP A 347 -9.83 -4.77 -40.26
C ASP A 347 -9.58 -5.48 -38.92
N LEU A 348 -10.11 -4.94 -37.82
CA LEU A 348 -9.97 -5.56 -36.50
C LEU A 348 -10.80 -6.85 -36.36
N LEU A 349 -11.97 -6.91 -36.99
CA LEU A 349 -12.76 -8.11 -37.03
C LEU A 349 -12.09 -9.18 -37.90
N ASP A 350 -11.50 -8.82 -39.05
CA ASP A 350 -10.73 -9.73 -39.91
C ASP A 350 -9.51 -10.29 -39.17
N LEU A 351 -8.84 -9.45 -38.38
CA LEU A 351 -7.78 -9.90 -37.47
C LEU A 351 -8.31 -10.87 -36.41
N MET A 352 -9.48 -10.61 -35.81
CA MET A 352 -10.09 -11.51 -34.83
C MET A 352 -10.38 -12.88 -35.46
N ASP A 353 -10.99 -12.91 -36.64
CA ASP A 353 -11.36 -14.14 -37.34
C ASP A 353 -10.12 -14.92 -37.77
N LEU A 354 -9.13 -14.25 -38.39
CA LEU A 354 -7.88 -14.87 -38.79
C LEU A 354 -7.12 -15.46 -37.60
N SER A 355 -7.06 -14.70 -36.49
CA SER A 355 -6.41 -15.16 -35.26
C SER A 355 -7.13 -16.35 -34.64
N ASN A 356 -8.45 -16.43 -34.77
CA ASN A 356 -9.22 -17.61 -34.33
C ASN A 356 -8.94 -18.83 -35.22
N VAL A 357 -8.88 -18.65 -36.55
CA VAL A 357 -8.54 -19.73 -37.50
C VAL A 357 -7.13 -20.26 -37.26
N TRP A 358 -6.17 -19.38 -36.97
CA TRP A 358 -4.76 -19.74 -36.76
C TRP A 358 -4.40 -20.09 -35.31
N ASP A 359 -5.38 -20.21 -34.42
CA ASP A 359 -5.22 -20.57 -33.00
C ASP A 359 -4.30 -19.60 -32.22
N LEU A 360 -4.60 -18.30 -32.35
CA LEU A 360 -3.93 -17.19 -31.67
C LEU A 360 -4.90 -16.44 -30.74
N PRO A 361 -5.35 -17.07 -29.63
CA PRO A 361 -6.40 -16.51 -28.77
C PRO A 361 -6.03 -15.17 -28.14
N GLU A 362 -4.75 -14.95 -27.83
CA GLU A 362 -4.29 -13.68 -27.27
C GLU A 362 -4.41 -12.54 -28.29
N LEU A 363 -4.07 -12.78 -29.56
CA LEU A 363 -4.21 -11.78 -30.62
C LEU A 363 -5.69 -11.50 -30.93
N SER A 364 -6.55 -12.53 -30.94
CA SER A 364 -8.00 -12.34 -31.01
C SER A 364 -8.52 -11.44 -29.89
N ASN A 365 -8.05 -11.65 -28.64
CA ASN A 365 -8.43 -10.79 -27.51
C ASN A 365 -7.89 -9.37 -27.66
N GLN A 366 -6.67 -9.18 -28.15
CA GLN A 366 -6.12 -7.84 -28.42
C GLN A 366 -6.94 -7.09 -29.48
N ALA A 367 -7.37 -7.77 -30.54
CA ALA A 367 -8.24 -7.19 -31.57
C ALA A 367 -9.59 -6.76 -31.00
N VAL A 368 -10.22 -7.62 -30.18
CA VAL A 368 -11.48 -7.31 -29.47
C VAL A 368 -11.30 -6.13 -28.51
N ASN A 369 -10.21 -6.08 -27.76
CA ASN A 369 -9.90 -4.96 -26.86
C ASN A 369 -9.73 -3.65 -27.66
N ALA A 370 -9.06 -3.69 -28.81
CA ALA A 370 -8.92 -2.53 -29.68
C ALA A 370 -10.28 -2.00 -30.18
N ILE A 371 -11.23 -2.88 -30.51
CA ILE A 371 -12.59 -2.48 -30.90
C ILE A 371 -13.27 -1.67 -29.78
N PHE A 372 -13.06 -2.07 -28.52
CA PHE A 372 -13.60 -1.35 -27.36
C PHE A 372 -12.88 -0.03 -27.07
N GLU A 373 -11.54 -0.04 -27.05
CA GLU A 373 -10.71 1.14 -26.80
C GLU A 373 -11.00 2.25 -27.82
N LEU A 374 -11.19 1.87 -29.08
CA LEU A 374 -11.49 2.78 -30.19
C LEU A 374 -12.98 3.13 -30.33
N ARG A 375 -13.86 2.53 -29.50
CA ARG A 375 -15.32 2.77 -29.46
C ARG A 375 -15.99 2.58 -30.82
N LEU A 376 -15.68 1.49 -31.52
CA LEU A 376 -16.11 1.26 -32.90
C LEU A 376 -17.52 0.66 -33.05
N ILE A 377 -18.12 0.17 -31.97
CA ILE A 377 -19.49 -0.39 -31.98
C ILE A 377 -20.52 0.74 -32.00
N ARG A 378 -21.42 0.70 -32.97
CA ARG A 378 -22.45 1.71 -33.23
C ARG A 378 -23.79 1.05 -33.58
N PHE A 379 -24.85 1.86 -33.64
CA PHE A 379 -26.19 1.36 -33.93
C PHE A 379 -26.30 0.71 -35.33
N ASP A 380 -25.52 1.17 -36.30
CA ASP A 380 -25.55 0.75 -37.71
C ASP A 380 -24.75 -0.53 -37.98
N ASN A 381 -23.81 -0.90 -37.10
CA ASN A 381 -22.89 -2.03 -37.32
C ASN A 381 -22.96 -3.13 -36.24
N CYS A 382 -23.70 -2.91 -35.14
CA CYS A 382 -23.69 -3.81 -34.00
C CYS A 382 -24.18 -5.24 -34.34
N ASP A 383 -25.08 -5.39 -35.30
CA ASP A 383 -25.60 -6.70 -35.72
C ASP A 383 -24.56 -7.51 -36.50
N ASP A 384 -23.80 -6.85 -37.38
CA ASP A 384 -22.72 -7.49 -38.13
C ASP A 384 -21.57 -7.90 -37.20
N VAL A 385 -21.22 -7.03 -36.24
CA VAL A 385 -20.22 -7.34 -35.19
C VAL A 385 -20.67 -8.54 -34.36
N LEU A 386 -21.94 -8.60 -33.97
CA LEU A 386 -22.51 -9.70 -33.20
C LEU A 386 -22.45 -11.01 -33.99
N ALA A 387 -22.81 -11.00 -35.28
CA ALA A 387 -22.78 -12.18 -36.12
C ALA A 387 -21.36 -12.77 -36.25
N ARG A 388 -20.34 -11.92 -36.46
CA ARG A 388 -18.93 -12.36 -36.50
C ARG A 388 -18.42 -12.85 -35.16
N ALA A 389 -18.74 -12.14 -34.08
CA ALA A 389 -18.40 -12.57 -32.72
C ALA A 389 -18.98 -13.96 -32.39
N GLN A 390 -20.20 -14.26 -32.86
CA GLN A 390 -20.82 -15.57 -32.70
C GLN A 390 -20.12 -16.66 -33.51
N ALA A 391 -19.73 -16.37 -34.75
CA ALA A 391 -18.98 -17.31 -35.60
C ALA A 391 -17.65 -17.73 -34.95
N CYS A 392 -16.93 -16.78 -34.35
CA CYS A 392 -15.68 -17.01 -33.62
C CYS A 392 -15.87 -17.39 -32.14
N GLN A 393 -17.10 -17.59 -31.68
CA GLN A 393 -17.43 -17.93 -30.29
C GLN A 393 -16.85 -16.95 -29.24
N MET A 394 -16.69 -15.68 -29.62
CA MET A 394 -16.04 -14.66 -28.81
C MET A 394 -17.00 -14.06 -27.77
N LYS A 395 -17.15 -14.76 -26.64
CA LYS A 395 -18.14 -14.45 -25.58
C LYS A 395 -18.13 -12.99 -25.12
N VAL A 396 -16.94 -12.42 -24.92
CA VAL A 396 -16.81 -11.02 -24.43
C VAL A 396 -17.48 -10.04 -25.40
N LEU A 397 -17.21 -10.19 -26.71
CA LEU A 397 -17.78 -9.31 -27.73
C LEU A 397 -19.29 -9.56 -27.91
N ILE A 398 -19.73 -10.82 -27.85
CA ILE A 398 -21.16 -11.20 -27.88
C ILE A 398 -21.94 -10.51 -26.75
N ASP A 399 -21.44 -10.60 -25.52
CA ASP A 399 -22.11 -10.06 -24.33
C ASP A 399 -22.16 -8.53 -24.38
N VAL A 400 -21.09 -7.88 -24.84
CA VAL A 400 -21.05 -6.42 -25.00
C VAL A 400 -22.04 -5.97 -26.08
N CYS A 401 -22.07 -6.61 -27.24
CA CYS A 401 -23.03 -6.27 -28.30
C CYS A 401 -24.48 -6.40 -27.80
N ARG A 402 -24.82 -7.51 -27.14
CA ARG A 402 -26.18 -7.72 -26.57
C ARG A 402 -26.53 -6.65 -25.54
N LYS A 403 -25.64 -6.42 -24.57
CA LYS A 403 -25.86 -5.42 -23.52
C LYS A 403 -26.00 -4.01 -24.10
N THR A 404 -25.22 -3.69 -25.12
CA THR A 404 -25.28 -2.40 -25.81
C THR A 404 -26.61 -2.23 -26.52
N LYS A 405 -27.09 -3.27 -27.22
CA LYS A 405 -28.42 -3.28 -27.85
C LYS A 405 -29.52 -3.08 -26.81
N ASP A 406 -29.49 -3.81 -25.71
CA ASP A 406 -30.50 -3.75 -24.65
C ASP A 406 -30.55 -2.37 -23.99
N GLN A 407 -29.38 -1.81 -23.64
CA GLN A 407 -29.27 -0.51 -22.97
C GLN A 407 -29.74 0.66 -23.84
N ASN A 408 -29.52 0.58 -25.15
CA ASN A 408 -29.89 1.64 -26.08
C ASN A 408 -31.22 1.38 -26.80
N GLN A 409 -31.93 0.31 -26.44
CA GLN A 409 -33.19 -0.10 -27.08
C GLN A 409 -33.08 -0.24 -28.60
N TRP A 410 -31.92 -0.71 -29.08
CA TRP A 410 -31.68 -1.00 -30.50
C TRP A 410 -32.46 -2.26 -30.89
N SER A 411 -33.77 -2.08 -31.03
CA SER A 411 -34.72 -3.10 -31.49
C SER A 411 -34.58 -3.23 -33.00
N ASN A 412 -34.47 -4.45 -33.51
CA ASN A 412 -34.39 -4.76 -34.95
C ASN A 412 -35.48 -4.01 -35.71
N VAL A 413 -35.12 -2.95 -36.44
CA VAL A 413 -35.98 -2.35 -37.46
C VAL A 413 -36.02 -3.36 -38.60
N VAL A 414 -36.95 -4.30 -38.49
CA VAL A 414 -37.38 -5.13 -39.61
C VAL A 414 -37.81 -4.17 -40.71
N SER A 415 -37.11 -4.20 -41.83
CA SER A 415 -37.47 -3.49 -43.05
C SER A 415 -38.93 -3.82 -43.38
N ILE A 416 -39.83 -2.83 -43.26
CA ILE A 416 -41.14 -2.92 -43.90
C ILE A 416 -40.91 -2.52 -45.37
N PRO A 417 -41.13 -3.42 -46.34
CA PRO A 417 -40.95 -3.07 -47.73
C PRO A 417 -42.11 -2.16 -48.17
N GLY A 418 -41.77 -0.94 -48.57
CA GLY A 418 -42.61 -0.08 -49.38
C GLY A 418 -43.32 1.04 -48.63
N MET A 419 -42.70 2.21 -48.59
CA MET A 419 -43.33 3.47 -48.99
C MET A 419 -42.26 4.54 -49.26
N PRO A 420 -42.46 5.46 -50.22
CA PRO A 420 -41.41 6.34 -50.72
C PRO A 420 -41.18 7.51 -49.77
N PHE A 421 -39.89 7.84 -49.58
CA PHE A 421 -39.46 9.06 -48.90
C PHE A 421 -39.98 10.29 -49.66
N MET A 422 -40.73 11.15 -48.97
CA MET A 422 -40.80 12.57 -49.33
C MET A 422 -39.69 13.34 -48.59
N PRO A 423 -39.04 14.32 -49.25
CA PRO A 423 -37.86 14.97 -48.71
C PRO A 423 -38.25 16.14 -47.80
N PHE A 424 -37.51 16.30 -46.71
CA PHE A 424 -37.08 17.59 -46.19
C PHE A 424 -35.64 17.48 -45.67
#